data_AF-A0A0W0DLM3-F1
#
_entry.id   AF-A0A0W0DLM3-F1
#
_cell.length_a   1.000
_cell.length_b   1.000
_cell.length_c   1.000
_cell.angle_alpha   90.00
_cell.angle_beta   90.00
_cell.angle_gamma   90.00
#
_symmetry.space_group_name_H-M   'P 1'
#
loop_
_entity.id
_entity.type
_entity.pdbx_description
1 polymer ?
#
loop_
_entity_poly.entity_id
_entity_poly.type
_entity_poly.pdbx_seq_one_letter_code
_entity_poly.pdbx_strand_id
1 'polypeptide(L)'
;MESRIVSSAEQATDIRYSFLNTLDHFSCEYVRTLWLIQYLDNKCLDGARDEEALELQICGKAEYLNKLVEERVSFLQQYKQDLEMQKGINKRYSQLLSRKKGTSTVVRQSSKTTTKKQNGKKLLLKINLKKAYRRDMELEKKRKDYLQKSSNESKKREVKDANGDEERYCFCNDVSYGAMIACDNSKCEREWFHYPCIGMTKPPSGKWYCSERCRLQGGKK
;
A
#
# COMPACT_ATOMS: atom_id res chain seq x y z
N MET A 1 -17.99 15.73 -64.84
CA MET A 1 -16.83 14.84 -64.64
C MET A 1 -15.90 15.57 -63.68
N GLU A 2 -15.95 15.12 -62.43
CA GLU A 2 -14.97 15.26 -61.34
C GLU A 2 -14.29 16.62 -61.08
N SER A 3 -14.89 17.43 -60.20
CA SER A 3 -14.14 18.36 -59.36
C SER A 3 -13.96 17.74 -57.96
N ARG A 4 -12.69 17.48 -57.61
CA ARG A 4 -12.23 16.99 -56.31
C ARG A 4 -12.74 17.88 -55.18
N ILE A 5 -13.51 17.30 -54.27
CA ILE A 5 -13.64 17.83 -52.91
C ILE A 5 -12.59 17.12 -52.06
N VAL A 6 -11.47 17.79 -51.81
CA VAL A 6 -10.59 17.48 -50.68
C VAL A 6 -10.63 18.72 -49.80
N SER A 7 -11.59 18.77 -48.88
CA SER A 7 -11.61 19.77 -47.81
C SER A 7 -10.91 19.18 -46.61
N SER A 8 -9.68 19.63 -46.41
CA SER A 8 -8.88 19.48 -45.20
C SER A 8 -9.68 19.94 -43.97
N ALA A 9 -10.30 18.99 -43.27
CA ALA A 9 -10.79 19.15 -41.91
C ALA A 9 -10.37 17.94 -41.07
N GLU A 10 -9.10 17.54 -41.21
CA GLU A 10 -8.46 16.64 -40.27
C GLU A 10 -7.92 17.45 -39.10
N GLN A 11 -8.21 16.96 -37.89
CA GLN A 11 -7.70 17.39 -36.58
C GLN A 11 -8.40 18.58 -35.89
N ALA A 12 -9.72 18.50 -35.76
CA ALA A 12 -10.35 19.07 -34.56
C ALA A 12 -10.11 18.08 -33.40
N THR A 13 -9.00 18.25 -32.66
CA THR A 13 -8.90 17.63 -31.33
C THR A 13 -10.00 18.26 -30.49
N ASP A 14 -11.02 17.46 -30.16
CA ASP A 14 -12.11 17.86 -29.28
C ASP A 14 -11.54 18.63 -28.09
N ILE A 15 -12.07 19.84 -27.85
CA ILE A 15 -11.58 20.82 -26.87
C ILE A 15 -11.48 20.17 -25.48
N ARG A 16 -12.32 19.16 -25.20
CA ARG A 16 -12.29 18.34 -23.99
C ARG A 16 -10.94 17.63 -23.77
N TYR A 17 -10.24 17.25 -24.85
CA TYR A 17 -8.96 16.54 -24.79
C TYR A 17 -7.75 17.46 -25.01
N SER A 18 -7.96 18.70 -25.44
CA SER A 18 -6.90 19.71 -25.61
C SER A 18 -6.18 20.05 -24.29
N PHE A 19 -6.86 19.90 -23.16
CA PHE A 19 -6.31 20.20 -21.83
C PHE A 19 -5.35 19.11 -21.33
N LEU A 20 -5.49 17.86 -21.79
CA LEU A 20 -4.74 16.72 -21.25
C LEU A 20 -3.23 16.83 -21.53
N ASN A 21 -2.82 17.40 -22.67
CA ASN A 21 -1.41 17.63 -23.00
C ASN A 21 -0.74 18.71 -22.12
N THR A 22 -1.51 19.46 -21.34
CA THR A 22 -0.96 20.48 -20.41
C THR A 22 -0.84 19.95 -18.97
N LEU A 23 -1.33 18.74 -18.71
CA LEU A 23 -1.40 18.15 -17.37
C LEU A 23 -0.11 17.45 -16.92
N ASP A 24 0.86 17.24 -17.81
CA ASP A 24 2.10 16.52 -17.51
C ASP A 24 2.99 17.18 -16.43
N HIS A 25 2.73 18.46 -16.13
CA HIS A 25 3.47 19.22 -15.11
C HIS A 25 2.80 19.22 -13.73
N PHE A 26 1.59 18.67 -13.61
CA PHE A 26 0.88 18.60 -12.34
C PHE A 26 1.29 17.36 -11.55
N SER A 27 1.27 17.45 -10.21
CA SER A 27 1.48 16.28 -9.36
C SER A 27 0.49 15.17 -9.74
N CYS A 28 0.95 13.92 -9.70
CA CYS A 28 0.17 12.76 -10.12
C CYS A 28 -1.21 12.65 -9.44
N GLU A 29 -1.32 13.13 -8.19
CA GLU A 29 -2.59 13.23 -7.46
C GLU A 29 -3.59 14.19 -8.13
N TYR A 30 -3.13 15.34 -8.63
CA TYR A 30 -3.98 16.31 -9.34
C TYR A 30 -4.34 15.84 -10.75
N VAL A 31 -3.41 15.18 -11.44
CA VAL A 31 -3.70 14.58 -12.76
C VAL A 31 -4.78 13.51 -12.61
N ARG A 32 -4.68 12.67 -11.57
CA ARG A 32 -5.64 11.60 -11.29
C ARG A 32 -7.03 12.15 -10.92
N THR A 33 -7.10 13.22 -10.13
CA THR A 33 -8.39 13.85 -9.79
C THR A 33 -9.03 14.53 -10.99
N LEU A 34 -8.26 15.23 -11.81
CA LEU A 34 -8.77 15.86 -13.03
C LEU A 34 -9.27 14.84 -14.05
N TRP A 35 -8.56 13.72 -14.23
CA TRP A 35 -9.03 12.59 -15.04
C TRP A 35 -10.31 11.96 -14.50
N LEU A 36 -10.44 11.85 -13.17
CA LEU A 36 -11.65 11.34 -12.54
C LEU A 36 -12.84 12.28 -12.76
N ILE A 37 -12.64 13.59 -12.61
CA ILE A 37 -13.66 14.61 -12.85
C ILE A 37 -14.11 14.54 -14.32
N GLN A 38 -13.18 14.52 -15.26
CA GLN A 38 -13.48 14.44 -16.68
C GLN A 38 -14.18 13.13 -17.07
N TYR A 39 -13.81 12.01 -16.46
CA TYR A 39 -14.49 10.73 -16.65
C TYR A 39 -15.94 10.75 -16.11
N LEU A 40 -16.18 11.41 -14.97
CA LEU A 40 -17.52 11.55 -14.39
C LEU A 40 -18.39 12.47 -15.24
N ASP A 41 -17.86 13.60 -15.72
CA ASP A 41 -18.57 14.51 -16.62
C ASP A 41 -18.95 13.82 -17.93
N ASN A 42 -18.03 13.05 -18.53
CA ASN A 42 -18.31 12.28 -19.74
C ASN A 42 -19.31 11.14 -19.50
N LYS A 43 -19.30 10.51 -18.30
CA LYS A 43 -20.30 9.51 -17.93
C LYS A 43 -21.70 10.10 -17.71
N CYS A 44 -21.81 11.34 -17.24
CA CYS A 44 -23.09 12.04 -17.11
C CYS A 44 -23.72 12.38 -18.47
N LEU A 45 -22.92 12.54 -19.55
CA LEU A 45 -23.43 12.92 -20.87
C LEU A 45 -23.97 11.74 -21.71
N ASP A 46 -23.49 10.52 -21.48
CA ASP A 46 -23.89 9.33 -22.27
C ASP A 46 -24.97 8.46 -21.59
N GLY A 47 -25.53 8.89 -20.46
CA GLY A 47 -26.30 8.03 -19.57
C GLY A 47 -27.62 8.58 -19.09
N ALA A 48 -28.60 8.74 -19.98
CA ALA A 48 -30.01 8.63 -19.57
C ALA A 48 -30.30 7.15 -19.19
N ARG A 49 -29.76 6.68 -18.05
CA ARG A 49 -30.03 5.36 -17.46
C ARG A 49 -29.89 5.47 -15.93
N ASP A 50 -31.04 5.41 -15.27
CA ASP A 50 -31.29 5.14 -13.85
C ASP A 50 -30.50 6.01 -12.86
N GLU A 51 -30.97 7.23 -12.66
CA GLU A 51 -30.54 8.21 -11.64
C GLU A 51 -30.38 7.55 -10.24
N GLU A 52 -31.28 6.63 -9.91
CA GLU A 52 -31.27 5.85 -8.66
C GLU A 52 -30.03 4.94 -8.51
N ALA A 53 -29.51 4.37 -9.60
CA ALA A 53 -28.33 3.52 -9.58
C ALA A 53 -27.02 4.32 -9.42
N LEU A 54 -26.97 5.54 -9.99
CA LEU A 54 -25.86 6.46 -9.81
C LEU A 54 -25.83 7.01 -8.37
N GLU A 55 -27.00 7.37 -7.84
CA GLU A 55 -27.15 7.82 -6.45
C GLU A 55 -26.70 6.73 -5.46
N LEU A 56 -27.09 5.47 -5.67
CA LEU A 56 -26.63 4.34 -4.86
C LEU A 56 -25.11 4.16 -4.91
N GLN A 57 -24.48 4.36 -6.07
CA GLN A 57 -23.01 4.29 -6.20
C GLN A 57 -22.29 5.45 -5.50
N ILE A 58 -22.84 6.67 -5.58
CA ILE A 58 -22.27 7.84 -4.92
C ILE A 58 -22.38 7.68 -3.40
N CYS A 59 -23.54 7.29 -2.90
CA CYS A 59 -23.76 7.00 -1.48
C CYS A 59 -22.82 5.90 -0.98
N GLY A 60 -22.71 4.77 -1.68
CA GLY A 60 -21.79 3.70 -1.30
C GLY A 60 -20.32 4.11 -1.26
N LYS A 61 -19.88 4.98 -2.20
CA LYS A 61 -18.53 5.56 -2.16
C LYS A 61 -18.35 6.53 -0.99
N ALA A 62 -19.33 7.37 -0.72
CA ALA A 62 -19.30 8.31 0.41
C ALA A 62 -19.23 7.56 1.75
N GLU A 63 -20.03 6.51 1.92
CA GLU A 63 -20.01 5.63 3.10
C GLU A 63 -18.66 4.95 3.28
N TYR A 64 -18.07 4.44 2.21
CA TYR A 64 -16.73 3.84 2.26
C TYR A 64 -15.66 4.85 2.72
N LEU A 65 -15.70 6.07 2.19
CA LEU A 65 -14.78 7.14 2.60
C LEU A 65 -15.00 7.53 4.08
N ASN A 66 -16.25 7.66 4.51
CA ASN A 66 -16.57 7.94 5.92
C ASN A 66 -16.02 6.85 6.83
N LYS A 67 -16.20 5.58 6.47
CA LYS A 67 -15.65 4.45 7.23
C LYS A 67 -14.13 4.52 7.37
N LEU A 68 -13.40 4.83 6.29
CA LEU A 68 -11.95 5.00 6.35
C LEU A 68 -11.53 6.15 7.28
N VAL A 69 -12.27 7.26 7.24
CA VAL A 69 -12.05 8.41 8.12
C VAL A 69 -12.30 8.01 9.57
N GLU A 70 -13.39 7.32 9.87
CA GLU A 70 -13.72 6.83 11.21
C GLU A 70 -12.64 5.90 11.76
N GLU A 71 -12.22 4.90 10.98
CA GLU A 71 -11.13 3.99 11.35
C GLU A 71 -9.85 4.77 11.69
N ARG A 72 -9.53 5.80 10.89
CA ARG A 72 -8.36 6.65 11.13
C ARG A 72 -8.50 7.49 12.39
N VAL A 73 -9.69 8.04 12.65
CA VAL A 73 -9.98 8.82 13.85
C VAL A 73 -9.89 7.95 15.09
N SER A 74 -10.47 6.75 15.08
CA SER A 74 -10.40 5.80 16.20
C SER A 74 -8.95 5.40 16.50
N PHE A 75 -8.15 5.11 15.46
CA PHE A 75 -6.73 4.82 15.62
C PHE A 75 -5.98 5.98 16.30
N LEU A 76 -6.20 7.22 15.84
CA LEU A 76 -5.52 8.39 16.40
C LEU A 76 -5.96 8.66 17.85
N GLN A 77 -7.22 8.43 18.18
CA GLN A 77 -7.73 8.54 19.55
C GLN A 77 -7.04 7.55 20.48
N GLN A 78 -6.93 6.28 20.06
CA GLN A 78 -6.23 5.26 20.84
C GLN A 78 -4.73 5.60 21.00
N TYR A 79 -4.08 6.00 19.92
CA TYR A 79 -2.68 6.41 19.95
C TYR A 79 -2.43 7.60 20.90
N LYS A 80 -3.35 8.58 20.91
CA LYS A 80 -3.29 9.69 21.87
C LYS A 80 -3.40 9.20 23.32
N GLN A 81 -4.32 8.28 23.62
CA GLN A 81 -4.46 7.71 24.96
C GLN A 81 -3.20 6.96 25.40
N ASP A 82 -2.59 6.18 24.52
CA ASP A 82 -1.34 5.47 24.79
C ASP A 82 -0.20 6.44 25.13
N LEU A 83 -0.08 7.53 24.35
CA LEU A 83 0.91 8.59 24.63
C LEU A 83 0.67 9.28 25.97
N GLU A 84 -0.58 9.54 26.34
CA GLU A 84 -0.93 10.11 27.66
C GLU A 84 -0.56 9.16 28.80
N MET A 85 -0.85 7.87 28.65
CA MET A 85 -0.44 6.84 29.60
C MET A 85 1.09 6.79 29.74
N GLN A 86 1.80 6.81 28.61
CA GLN A 86 3.27 6.80 28.59
C GLN A 86 3.86 8.05 29.24
N LYS A 87 3.28 9.23 29.01
CA LYS A 87 3.64 10.47 29.73
C LYS A 87 3.47 10.30 31.24
N GLY A 88 2.37 9.70 31.69
CA GLY A 88 2.13 9.39 33.10
C GLY A 88 3.18 8.45 33.70
N ILE A 89 3.55 7.40 32.97
CA ILE A 89 4.62 6.46 33.36
C ILE A 89 5.96 7.19 33.46
N ASN A 90 6.33 7.97 32.44
CA ASN A 90 7.59 8.72 32.40
C ASN A 90 7.69 9.74 33.53
N LYS A 91 6.59 10.43 33.87
CA LYS A 91 6.52 11.37 35.00
C LYS A 91 6.75 10.66 36.34
N ARG A 92 6.11 9.51 36.56
CA ARG A 92 6.34 8.71 37.78
C ARG A 92 7.77 8.18 37.85
N TYR A 93 8.29 7.70 36.73
CA TYR A 93 9.66 7.20 36.63
C TYR A 93 10.69 8.30 36.94
N SER A 94 10.53 9.50 36.37
CA SER A 94 11.42 10.63 36.62
C SER A 94 11.37 11.11 38.07
N GLN A 95 10.18 11.13 38.70
CA GLN A 95 10.02 11.43 40.13
C GLN A 95 10.73 10.40 41.03
N LEU A 96 10.70 9.11 40.67
CA LEU A 96 11.42 8.08 41.42
C LEU A 96 12.94 8.25 41.30
N LEU A 97 13.44 8.62 40.12
CA LEU A 97 14.86 8.89 39.90
C LEU A 97 15.35 10.10 40.69
N SER A 98 14.58 11.20 40.74
CA SER A 98 14.96 12.38 41.52
C SER A 98 14.96 12.09 43.03
N ARG A 99 13.98 11.32 43.52
CA ARG A 99 13.92 10.92 44.94
C ARG A 99 15.09 10.03 45.38
N LYS A 100 15.68 9.24 44.46
CA LYS A 100 16.83 8.38 44.73
C LYS A 100 18.17 9.14 44.75
N LYS A 101 18.25 10.30 44.08
CA LYS A 101 19.42 11.21 44.16
C LYS A 101 19.48 12.02 45.46
N GLY A 102 18.34 12.23 46.14
CA GLY A 102 18.27 12.99 47.40
C GLY A 102 18.62 12.21 48.68
N THR A 103 18.88 10.90 48.62
CA THR A 103 19.06 10.04 49.81
C THR A 103 20.52 9.70 50.13
N SER A 104 21.50 10.48 49.65
CA SER A 104 22.93 10.21 49.89
C SER A 104 23.62 11.10 50.94
N THR A 105 22.94 12.03 51.61
CA THR A 105 23.64 12.99 52.51
C THR A 105 22.88 13.41 53.78
N VAL A 106 22.22 12.50 54.51
CA VAL A 106 21.78 12.83 55.89
C VAL A 106 22.14 11.71 56.87
N VAL A 107 23.26 11.95 57.56
CA VAL A 107 23.62 11.34 58.84
C VAL A 107 22.72 11.92 59.94
N ARG A 108 22.21 11.02 60.80
CA ARG A 108 21.74 11.24 62.19
C ARG A 108 20.61 12.25 62.43
N GLN A 109 19.44 11.75 62.85
CA GLN A 109 19.10 11.64 64.29
C GLN A 109 17.75 10.93 64.49
N SER A 110 17.66 10.27 65.63
CA SER A 110 16.57 9.44 66.14
C SER A 110 15.22 10.15 66.16
N SER A 111 14.15 9.42 65.83
CA SER A 111 12.81 9.62 66.37
C SER A 111 12.03 8.31 66.28
N LYS A 112 11.81 7.69 67.44
CA LYS A 112 10.91 6.54 67.61
C LYS A 112 9.50 6.95 67.17
N THR A 113 9.03 6.41 66.05
CA THR A 113 7.60 6.26 65.79
C THR A 113 7.34 4.82 65.35
N THR A 114 6.48 4.15 66.10
CA THR A 114 6.01 2.79 65.86
C THR A 114 5.11 2.78 64.63
N THR A 115 5.68 2.55 63.45
CA THR A 115 4.91 2.12 62.29
C THR A 115 5.43 0.75 61.85
N LYS A 116 4.54 -0.26 61.90
CA LYS A 116 4.79 -1.62 61.41
C LYS A 116 5.36 -1.54 60.00
N LYS A 117 6.66 -1.82 59.87
CA LYS A 117 7.34 -1.99 58.58
C LYS A 117 6.80 -3.27 57.95
N GLN A 118 5.73 -3.13 57.18
CA GLN A 118 5.23 -4.22 56.35
C GLN A 118 6.33 -4.53 55.34
N ASN A 119 6.88 -5.74 55.43
CA ASN A 119 7.87 -6.27 54.48
C ASN A 119 7.20 -6.37 53.10
N GLY A 120 7.24 -5.27 52.34
CA GLY A 120 6.83 -5.27 50.94
C GLY A 120 7.69 -6.27 50.18
N LYS A 121 7.11 -7.41 49.80
CA LYS A 121 7.75 -8.39 48.94
C LYS A 121 8.20 -7.67 47.67
N LYS A 122 9.51 -7.49 47.50
CA LYS A 122 10.09 -6.84 46.32
C LYS A 122 9.70 -7.68 45.10
N LEU A 123 8.78 -7.18 44.28
CA LEU A 123 8.44 -7.77 42.99
C LEU A 123 9.67 -7.64 42.08
N LEU A 124 10.56 -8.63 42.15
CA LEU A 124 11.69 -8.77 41.24
C LEU A 124 11.17 -9.41 39.96
N LEU A 125 10.79 -8.57 38.98
CA LEU A 125 10.65 -9.06 37.61
C LEU A 125 12.05 -9.48 37.13
N LYS A 126 12.30 -10.79 37.06
CA LYS A 126 13.50 -11.36 36.44
C LYS A 126 13.37 -11.27 34.91
N ILE A 127 13.55 -10.07 34.37
CA ILE A 127 13.63 -9.88 32.92
C ILE A 127 15.02 -10.33 32.46
N ASN A 128 15.09 -11.39 31.66
CA ASN A 128 16.35 -11.87 31.09
C ASN A 128 16.78 -10.95 29.92
N LEU A 129 17.40 -9.82 30.27
CA LEU A 129 17.85 -8.80 29.31
C LEU A 129 18.78 -9.38 28.24
N LYS A 130 19.61 -10.38 28.59
CA LYS A 130 20.53 -11.06 27.66
C LYS A 130 19.79 -11.86 26.58
N LYS A 131 18.64 -12.46 26.92
CA LYS A 131 17.80 -13.17 25.94
C LYS A 131 17.02 -12.21 25.04
N ALA A 132 16.56 -11.08 25.57
CA ALA A 132 15.90 -10.03 24.79
C ALA A 132 16.87 -9.40 23.78
N TYR A 133 18.05 -8.96 24.22
CA TYR A 133 19.08 -8.38 23.35
C TYR A 133 19.54 -9.35 22.26
N ARG A 134 19.71 -10.64 22.58
CA ARG A 134 20.09 -11.65 21.57
C ARG A 134 19.02 -11.81 20.49
N ARG A 135 17.74 -11.77 20.86
CA ARG A 135 16.61 -11.85 19.93
C ARG A 135 16.54 -10.63 19.02
N ASP A 136 16.73 -9.43 19.57
CA ASP A 136 16.71 -8.18 18.80
C ASP A 136 17.88 -8.14 17.79
N MET A 137 19.07 -8.60 18.20
CA MET A 137 20.22 -8.74 17.29
C MET A 137 19.97 -9.76 16.16
N GLU A 138 19.30 -10.88 16.44
CA GLU A 138 18.92 -11.86 15.42
C GLU A 138 17.88 -11.32 14.44
N LEU A 139 16.91 -10.53 14.91
CA LEU A 139 15.90 -9.89 14.08
C LEU A 139 16.52 -8.82 13.16
N GLU A 140 17.44 -8.02 13.70
CA GLU A 140 18.16 -7.01 12.91
C GLU A 140 19.06 -7.67 11.85
N LYS A 141 19.73 -8.78 12.18
CA LYS A 141 20.48 -9.58 11.20
C LYS A 141 19.57 -10.10 10.09
N LYS A 142 18.43 -10.70 10.43
CA LYS A 142 17.44 -11.17 9.44
C LYS A 142 16.93 -10.03 8.54
N ARG A 143 16.71 -8.84 9.11
CA ARG A 143 16.28 -7.65 8.35
C ARG A 143 17.35 -7.21 7.36
N LYS A 144 18.62 -7.17 7.78
CA LYS A 144 19.76 -6.85 6.91
C LYS A 144 19.95 -7.88 5.80
N ASP A 145 19.85 -9.17 6.12
CA ASP A 145 19.95 -10.25 5.14
C ASP A 145 18.82 -10.13 4.07
N TYR A 146 17.61 -9.75 4.49
CA TYR A 146 16.49 -9.52 3.57
C TYR A 146 16.71 -8.29 2.67
N LEU A 147 17.18 -7.16 3.23
CA LEU A 147 17.49 -5.95 2.45
C LEU A 147 18.64 -6.19 1.46
N GLN A 148 19.67 -6.93 1.87
CA GLN A 148 20.81 -7.25 1.01
C GLN A 148 20.41 -8.20 -0.12
N LYS A 149 19.49 -9.15 0.14
CA LYS A 149 18.91 -10.00 -0.90
C LYS A 149 18.09 -9.18 -1.91
N SER A 150 17.28 -8.23 -1.43
CA SER A 150 16.52 -7.30 -2.28
C SER A 150 17.43 -6.43 -3.15
N SER A 151 18.54 -5.91 -2.60
CA SER A 151 19.48 -5.08 -3.34
C SER A 151 20.30 -5.87 -4.38
N ASN A 152 20.64 -7.13 -4.08
CA ASN A 152 21.28 -8.02 -5.05
C ASN A 152 20.33 -8.44 -6.18
N GLU A 153 19.02 -8.58 -5.90
CA GLU A 153 17.99 -8.82 -6.91
C GLU A 153 17.83 -7.60 -7.84
N SER A 154 17.89 -6.37 -7.30
CA SER A 154 17.86 -5.13 -8.08
C SER A 154 19.14 -4.94 -8.92
N LYS A 155 20.33 -5.17 -8.36
CA LYS A 155 21.60 -5.07 -9.10
C LYS A 155 21.75 -6.13 -10.20
N LYS A 156 21.09 -7.29 -10.05
CA LYS A 156 21.03 -8.32 -11.12
C LYS A 156 20.14 -7.88 -12.29
N ARG A 157 19.20 -6.94 -12.08
CA ARG A 157 18.36 -6.36 -13.14
C ARG A 157 19.12 -5.25 -13.90
N GLU A 158 19.83 -4.37 -13.19
CA GLU A 158 20.60 -3.28 -13.82
C GLU A 158 21.72 -3.76 -14.77
N VAL A 159 22.24 -4.98 -14.60
CA VAL A 159 23.25 -5.56 -15.52
C VAL A 159 22.61 -6.15 -16.79
N LYS A 160 21.29 -6.33 -16.83
CA LYS A 160 20.53 -6.78 -18.01
C LYS A 160 19.94 -5.66 -18.85
N ASP A 161 19.87 -4.43 -18.33
CA ASP A 161 19.30 -3.26 -19.02
C ASP A 161 20.19 -2.68 -20.14
N ALA A 162 21.34 -3.28 -20.45
CA ALA A 162 22.20 -2.85 -21.55
C ALA A 162 21.73 -3.32 -22.94
N ASN A 163 20.73 -4.22 -23.02
CA ASN A 163 20.12 -4.66 -24.28
C ASN A 163 18.61 -4.38 -24.22
N GLY A 164 18.16 -3.30 -24.85
CA GLY A 164 16.80 -2.77 -24.79
C GLY A 164 15.70 -3.57 -25.50
N ASP A 165 15.75 -4.89 -25.50
CA ASP A 165 14.73 -5.77 -26.07
C ASP A 165 14.16 -6.73 -25.01
N GLU A 166 13.56 -6.18 -23.95
CA GLU A 166 12.73 -6.99 -23.06
C GLU A 166 11.37 -7.25 -23.71
N GLU A 167 11.03 -8.52 -23.92
CA GLU A 167 9.80 -8.96 -24.58
C GLU A 167 8.57 -8.57 -23.73
N ARG A 168 7.62 -7.87 -24.36
CA ARG A 168 6.44 -7.31 -23.69
C ARG A 168 5.29 -8.30 -23.74
N TYR A 169 4.71 -8.58 -22.58
CA TYR A 169 3.63 -9.55 -22.44
C TYR A 169 2.37 -8.88 -21.89
N CYS A 170 1.31 -9.69 -21.73
CA CYS A 170 0.01 -9.27 -21.25
C CYS A 170 -0.62 -8.18 -22.13
N PHE A 171 -1.88 -7.82 -21.91
CA PHE A 171 -2.52 -6.73 -22.66
C PHE A 171 -2.11 -5.34 -22.14
N CYS A 172 -1.40 -5.25 -21.02
CA CYS A 172 -0.82 -4.01 -20.52
C CYS A 172 0.48 -3.60 -21.25
N ASN A 173 1.01 -4.44 -22.15
CA ASN A 173 2.27 -4.22 -22.89
C ASN A 173 3.48 -3.94 -21.97
N ASP A 174 3.46 -4.51 -20.77
CA ASP A 174 4.53 -4.35 -19.81
C ASP A 174 5.44 -5.59 -19.79
N VAL A 175 6.62 -5.45 -19.21
CA VAL A 175 7.61 -6.53 -19.11
C VAL A 175 7.12 -7.64 -18.17
N SER A 176 7.78 -8.80 -18.21
CA SER A 176 7.46 -9.88 -17.28
C SER A 176 7.83 -9.49 -15.85
N TYR A 177 6.85 -9.35 -14.96
CA TYR A 177 7.09 -9.07 -13.55
C TYR A 177 6.09 -9.80 -12.64
N GLY A 178 6.53 -10.15 -11.43
CA GLY A 178 5.67 -10.75 -10.41
C GLY A 178 5.08 -12.10 -10.83
N ALA A 179 3.85 -12.38 -10.37
CA ALA A 179 3.13 -13.61 -10.68
C ALA A 179 2.43 -13.50 -12.05
N MET A 180 2.72 -14.44 -12.94
CA MET A 180 2.17 -14.51 -14.30
C MET A 180 1.64 -15.91 -14.58
N ILE A 181 0.65 -16.00 -15.47
CA ILE A 181 0.05 -17.25 -15.96
C ILE A 181 0.16 -17.32 -17.48
N ALA A 182 0.42 -18.52 -17.99
CA ALA A 182 0.41 -18.80 -19.41
C ALA A 182 -0.99 -19.26 -19.88
N CYS A 183 -1.42 -18.80 -21.05
CA CYS A 183 -2.61 -19.28 -21.73
C CYS A 183 -2.32 -20.64 -22.37
N ASP A 184 -3.13 -21.66 -22.06
CA ASP A 184 -2.95 -23.03 -22.58
C ASP A 184 -3.25 -23.18 -24.08
N ASN A 185 -3.73 -22.13 -24.73
CA ASN A 185 -3.84 -22.10 -26.19
C ASN A 185 -2.47 -21.78 -26.81
N SER A 186 -1.85 -22.76 -27.46
CA SER A 186 -0.58 -22.62 -28.17
C SER A 186 -0.62 -21.70 -29.39
N LYS A 187 -1.79 -21.18 -29.77
CA LYS A 187 -1.96 -20.15 -30.80
C LYS A 187 -2.23 -18.76 -30.21
N CYS A 188 -2.04 -18.57 -28.91
CA CYS A 188 -2.19 -17.27 -28.27
C CYS A 188 -1.01 -16.35 -28.64
N GLU A 189 -1.29 -15.13 -29.11
CA GLU A 189 -0.24 -14.19 -29.53
C GLU A 189 0.64 -13.69 -28.38
N ARG A 190 0.09 -13.59 -27.16
CA ARG A 190 0.78 -12.99 -26.01
C ARG A 190 1.30 -14.00 -25.02
N GLU A 191 0.68 -15.17 -24.98
CA GLU A 191 0.96 -16.33 -24.12
C GLU A 191 0.92 -16.08 -22.61
N TRP A 192 1.46 -14.97 -22.10
CA TRP A 192 1.65 -14.66 -20.69
C TRP A 192 0.84 -13.44 -20.22
N PHE A 193 0.28 -13.54 -19.01
CA PHE A 193 -0.59 -12.53 -18.41
C PHE A 193 -0.28 -12.34 -16.92
N HIS A 194 -0.22 -11.10 -16.45
CA HIS A 194 -0.01 -10.83 -15.02
C HIS A 194 -1.28 -11.09 -14.23
N TYR A 195 -1.13 -11.66 -13.04
CA TYR A 195 -2.23 -11.95 -12.12
C TYR A 195 -3.13 -10.73 -11.83
N PRO A 196 -2.59 -9.53 -11.51
CA PRO A 196 -3.42 -8.34 -11.28
C PRO A 196 -4.21 -7.91 -12.52
N CYS A 197 -3.63 -8.06 -13.71
CA CYS A 197 -4.30 -7.69 -14.96
C CYS A 197 -5.56 -8.53 -15.20
N ILE A 198 -5.49 -9.83 -14.91
CA ILE A 198 -6.64 -10.75 -15.07
C ILE A 198 -7.45 -10.96 -13.77
N GLY A 199 -7.21 -10.16 -12.74
CA GLY A 199 -7.93 -10.24 -11.46
C GLY A 199 -7.68 -11.53 -10.66
N MET A 200 -6.56 -12.21 -10.89
CA MET A 200 -6.20 -13.43 -10.18
C MET A 200 -5.29 -13.17 -8.98
N THR A 201 -5.45 -13.97 -7.94
CA THR A 201 -4.58 -13.96 -6.75
C THR A 201 -3.93 -15.32 -6.48
N LYS A 202 -4.44 -16.39 -7.07
CA LYS A 202 -3.97 -17.77 -6.92
C LYS A 202 -3.99 -18.47 -8.28
N PRO A 203 -3.07 -19.43 -8.51
CA PRO A 203 -3.08 -20.23 -9.73
C PRO A 203 -4.38 -21.06 -9.83
N PRO A 204 -4.98 -21.18 -11.02
CA PRO A 204 -6.13 -22.06 -11.24
C PRO A 204 -5.71 -23.53 -11.18
N SER A 205 -6.61 -24.38 -10.68
CA SER A 205 -6.45 -25.84 -10.74
C SER A 205 -6.94 -26.37 -12.09
N GLY A 206 -6.04 -26.43 -13.08
CA GLY A 206 -6.35 -26.95 -14.42
C GLY A 206 -6.01 -25.98 -15.54
N LYS A 207 -6.59 -26.23 -16.72
CA LYS A 207 -6.32 -25.42 -17.91
C LYS A 207 -6.93 -24.03 -17.81
N TRP A 208 -6.18 -23.02 -18.21
CA TRP A 208 -6.60 -21.63 -18.24
C TRP A 208 -6.40 -21.00 -19.62
N TYR A 209 -7.34 -20.15 -20.01
CA TYR A 209 -7.34 -19.44 -21.29
C TYR A 209 -7.59 -17.96 -21.06
N CYS A 210 -6.84 -17.11 -21.76
CA CYS A 210 -6.91 -15.65 -21.58
C CYS A 210 -8.19 -15.00 -22.14
N SER A 211 -8.91 -15.70 -23.02
CA SER A 211 -10.16 -15.24 -23.61
C SER A 211 -11.00 -16.42 -24.09
N GLU A 212 -12.31 -16.20 -24.27
CA GLU A 212 -13.21 -17.21 -24.85
C GLU A 212 -12.77 -17.64 -26.26
N ARG A 213 -12.18 -16.72 -27.04
CA ARG A 213 -11.56 -17.07 -28.33
C ARG A 213 -10.45 -18.11 -28.16
N CYS A 214 -9.54 -17.91 -27.20
CA CYS A 214 -8.46 -18.87 -26.94
C CYS A 214 -8.99 -20.21 -26.41
N ARG A 215 -10.05 -20.18 -25.61
CA ARG A 215 -10.71 -21.38 -25.10
C ARG A 215 -11.32 -22.23 -26.22
N LEU A 216 -12.03 -21.60 -27.16
CA LEU A 216 -12.63 -22.28 -28.31
C LEU A 216 -11.58 -22.84 -29.29
N GLN A 217 -10.45 -22.15 -29.43
CA GLN A 217 -9.34 -22.60 -30.28
C GLN A 217 -8.53 -23.74 -29.66
N GLY A 218 -8.36 -23.75 -28.34
CA GLY A 218 -7.63 -24.80 -27.60
C GLY A 218 -8.42 -26.09 -27.37
N GLY A 219 -9.72 -26.10 -27.68
CA GLY A 219 -10.62 -27.25 -27.50
C GLY A 219 -10.63 -28.28 -28.66
N LYS A 220 -9.87 -28.06 -29.74
CA LYS A 220 -9.76 -29.03 -30.84
C LYS A 220 -8.65 -30.04 -30.54
N LYS A 221 -8.99 -31.12 -29.84
CA LYS A 221 -8.30 -32.41 -29.93
C LYS A 221 -9.33 -33.49 -30.19
#